data_AF-A0A8B6FZB4-F1
#
_entry.id   AF-A0A8B6FZB4-F1
#
_cell.length_a   1.000
_cell.length_b   1.000
_cell.length_c   1.000
_cell.angle_alpha   90.00
_cell.angle_beta   90.00
_cell.angle_gamma   90.00
#
_symmetry.space_group_name_H-M   'P 1'
#
loop_
_entity.id
_entity.type
_entity.pdbx_description
1 polymer ?
#
loop_
_entity_poly.entity_id
_entity_poly.type
_entity_poly.pdbx_seq_one_letter_code
_entity_poly.pdbx_strand_id
1 'polypeptide(L)'
;VECRHDSQCGSDECCYYHEGPLLLSKKRQVDFINVTPMVIFQGGWCEKYLKQGEHCNHHNKINGHCECGTGLSCTFIADPTLPPMTPSGIMTAEHKRMLFFGGHSECQPVPLS
;
A
#
# COMPACT_ATOMS: atom_id res chain seq x y z
N VAL A 1 8.04 -18.50 7.02
CA VAL A 1 8.72 -18.18 8.29
C VAL A 1 7.83 -17.18 9.00
N GLU A 2 7.41 -17.48 10.23
CA GLU A 2 6.61 -16.56 11.03
C GLU A 2 7.49 -15.40 11.53
N CYS A 3 6.98 -14.18 11.50
CA CYS A 3 7.68 -12.98 11.92
C CYS A 3 6.79 -12.08 12.78
N ARG A 4 7.40 -11.24 13.62
CA ARG A 4 6.73 -10.13 14.32
C ARG A 4 7.32 -8.78 13.95
N HIS A 5 8.50 -8.78 13.34
CA HIS A 5 9.25 -7.63 12.90
C HIS A 5 10.05 -7.99 11.66
N ASP A 6 10.29 -7.03 10.78
CA ASP A 6 11.01 -7.23 9.51
C ASP A 6 12.45 -7.74 9.73
N SER A 7 13.06 -7.42 10.87
CA SER A 7 14.40 -7.91 11.24
C SER A 7 14.50 -9.43 11.44
N GLN A 8 13.36 -10.12 11.50
CA GLN A 8 13.29 -11.58 11.60
C GLN A 8 13.24 -12.24 10.21
N CYS A 9 13.02 -11.45 9.16
CA CYS A 9 13.00 -11.88 7.77
C CYS A 9 14.35 -11.59 7.10
N GLY A 10 14.55 -12.13 5.89
CA GLY A 10 15.75 -11.86 5.11
C GLY A 10 15.86 -10.39 4.68
N SER A 11 17.04 -9.97 4.20
CA SER A 11 17.29 -8.59 3.76
C SER A 11 16.37 -8.11 2.63
N ASP A 12 15.81 -9.03 1.85
CA ASP A 12 14.87 -8.77 0.75
C ASP A 12 13.42 -9.13 1.10
N GLU A 13 13.10 -9.23 2.40
CA GLU A 13 11.79 -9.63 2.90
C GLU A 13 11.27 -8.68 3.99
N CYS A 14 9.95 -8.55 4.05
CA CYS A 14 9.24 -7.83 5.10
C CYS A 14 8.28 -8.77 5.83
N CYS A 15 7.79 -8.32 6.98
CA CYS A 15 6.81 -9.06 7.74
C CYS A 15 5.37 -8.74 7.29
N TYR A 16 4.77 -9.66 6.53
CA TYR A 16 3.40 -9.56 6.04
C TYR A 16 2.39 -9.98 7.11
N TYR A 17 1.51 -9.06 7.52
CA TYR A 17 0.45 -9.32 8.49
C TYR A 17 -0.85 -9.70 7.78
N HIS A 18 -1.12 -11.00 7.71
CA HIS A 18 -2.31 -11.54 7.03
C HIS A 18 -3.63 -11.14 7.72
N GLU A 19 -3.57 -10.89 9.03
CA GLU A 19 -4.65 -10.32 9.81
C GLU A 19 -4.49 -8.79 9.81
N GLY A 20 -5.07 -8.14 8.82
CA GLY A 20 -5.18 -6.68 8.79
C GLY A 20 -5.81 -6.12 10.08
N PRO A 21 -5.77 -4.80 10.30
CA PRO A 21 -6.27 -4.21 11.53
C PRO A 21 -7.71 -4.65 11.80
N LEU A 22 -7.97 -5.25 12.97
CA LEU A 22 -9.31 -5.64 13.40
C LEU A 22 -10.22 -4.39 13.44
N LEU A 23 -11.07 -4.24 12.42
CA LEU A 23 -12.06 -3.18 12.34
C LEU A 23 -13.22 -3.49 13.32
N LEU A 24 -13.02 -3.16 14.59
CA LEU A 24 -14.05 -3.29 15.62
C LEU A 24 -15.02 -2.09 15.54
N SER A 25 -16.33 -2.38 15.48
CA SER A 25 -17.37 -1.33 15.51
C SER A 25 -17.34 -0.58 16.84
N LYS A 26 -17.26 0.76 16.77
CA LYS A 26 -17.26 1.69 17.92
C LYS A 26 -18.38 1.44 18.93
N LYS A 27 -19.49 0.84 18.50
CA LYS A 27 -20.68 0.57 19.33
C LYS A 27 -20.48 -0.57 20.36
N ARG A 28 -19.44 -1.41 20.20
CA ARG A 28 -19.05 -2.46 21.16
C ARG A 28 -17.81 -2.08 22.00
N GLN A 29 -17.30 -0.87 21.83
CA GLN A 29 -16.04 -0.45 22.45
C GLN A 29 -16.18 -0.21 23.96
N VAL A 30 -17.40 -0.04 24.48
CA VAL A 30 -17.64 0.28 25.90
C VAL A 30 -17.37 -0.92 26.83
N ASP A 31 -17.51 -2.15 26.35
CA ASP A 31 -17.27 -3.36 27.16
C ASP A 31 -15.81 -3.86 27.13
N PHE A 32 -14.95 -3.30 26.28
CA PHE A 32 -13.56 -3.74 26.07
C PHE A 32 -12.49 -2.71 26.53
N ILE A 33 -12.89 -1.61 27.19
CA ILE A 33 -12.02 -0.46 27.51
C ILE A 33 -10.81 -0.81 28.41
N ASN A 34 -10.76 -1.98 29.03
CA ASN A 34 -9.63 -2.38 29.88
C ASN A 34 -8.51 -3.17 29.17
N VAL A 35 -8.63 -3.42 27.87
CA VAL A 35 -7.50 -3.96 27.10
C VAL A 35 -6.97 -2.81 26.27
N THR A 36 -5.78 -2.32 26.64
CA THR A 36 -4.87 -1.51 25.81
C THR A 36 -5.10 -1.81 24.33
N PRO A 37 -5.05 -0.83 23.40
CA PRO A 37 -5.06 -1.10 21.96
C PRO A 37 -3.73 -1.76 21.58
N MET A 38 -3.47 -2.94 22.12
CA MET A 38 -2.57 -3.91 21.54
C MET A 38 -3.30 -4.33 20.29
N VAL A 39 -2.87 -3.79 19.16
CA VAL A 39 -3.06 -4.49 17.91
C VAL A 39 -2.49 -5.87 18.15
N ILE A 40 -3.37 -6.86 18.39
CA ILE A 40 -2.97 -8.24 18.61
C ILE A 40 -2.54 -8.74 17.23
N PHE A 41 -1.32 -8.38 16.82
CA PHE A 41 -0.71 -8.95 15.64
C PHE A 41 -0.42 -10.41 15.97
N GLN A 42 -1.19 -11.35 15.42
CA GLN A 42 -1.02 -12.79 15.63
C GLN A 42 0.26 -13.38 14.99
N GLY A 43 1.25 -12.53 14.70
CA GLY A 43 2.38 -12.87 13.85
C GLY A 43 2.04 -12.66 12.37
N GLY A 44 3.06 -12.29 11.61
CA GLY A 44 3.06 -12.21 10.17
C GLY A 44 3.90 -13.32 9.55
N TRP A 45 4.07 -13.25 8.24
CA TRP A 45 4.90 -14.16 7.47
C TRP A 45 5.92 -13.36 6.66
N CYS A 46 7.14 -13.87 6.54
CA CYS A 46 8.13 -13.24 5.66
C CYS A 46 7.67 -13.33 4.21
N GLU A 47 7.36 -12.17 3.62
CA GLU A 47 7.02 -11.99 2.21
C GLU A 47 8.13 -11.14 1.57
N LYS A 48 8.38 -11.34 0.26
CA LYS A 48 9.44 -10.61 -0.44
C LYS A 48 9.01 -9.18 -0.76
N TYR A 49 9.94 -8.24 -0.69
CA TYR A 49 9.71 -6.90 -1.23
C TYR A 49 9.48 -6.95 -2.74
N LEU A 50 8.69 -5.99 -3.23
CA LEU A 50 8.47 -5.80 -4.65
C LEU A 50 9.73 -5.26 -5.32
N LYS A 51 10.11 -5.86 -6.44
CA LYS A 51 11.28 -5.51 -7.24
C LYS A 51 10.96 -4.39 -8.22
N GLN A 52 12.00 -3.81 -8.81
CA GLN A 52 11.86 -2.80 -9.84
C GLN A 52 11.00 -3.32 -11.00
N GLY A 53 10.03 -2.52 -11.44
CA GLY A 53 9.08 -2.88 -12.50
C GLY A 53 7.98 -3.85 -12.06
N GLU A 54 7.95 -4.30 -10.81
CA GLU A 54 6.79 -5.04 -10.31
C GLU A 54 5.64 -4.09 -10.01
N HIS A 55 4.44 -4.57 -10.31
CA HIS A 55 3.21 -3.85 -10.02
C HIS A 55 3.06 -3.66 -8.51
N CYS A 56 2.90 -2.41 -8.10
CA CYS A 56 2.70 -2.03 -6.72
C CYS A 56 1.34 -1.33 -6.55
N ASN A 57 0.79 -1.37 -5.34
CA ASN A 57 -0.41 -0.62 -5.01
C ASN A 57 -0.18 0.08 -3.68
N HIS A 58 -0.56 1.35 -3.58
CA HIS A 58 -0.47 2.12 -2.34
C HIS A 58 -1.21 1.44 -1.16
N HIS A 59 -2.22 0.63 -1.46
CA HIS A 59 -2.99 -0.11 -0.46
C HIS A 59 -2.31 -1.37 0.07
N ASN A 60 -1.20 -1.82 -0.54
CA ASN A 60 -0.49 -3.03 -0.10
C ASN A 60 -0.08 -2.93 1.38
N LYS A 61 0.46 -1.77 1.78
CA LYS A 61 0.90 -1.50 3.16
C LYS A 61 -0.24 -1.55 4.17
N ILE A 62 -1.43 -1.08 3.80
CA ILE A 62 -2.62 -1.09 4.68
C ILE A 62 -3.14 -2.51 4.85
N ASN A 63 -3.02 -3.33 3.81
CA ASN A 63 -3.36 -4.74 3.82
C ASN A 63 -2.26 -5.60 4.46
N GLY A 64 -1.20 -4.98 4.98
CA GLY A 64 -0.09 -5.66 5.64
C GLY A 64 0.98 -6.20 4.70
N HIS A 65 0.81 -6.12 3.37
CA HIS A 65 1.75 -6.65 2.35
C HIS A 65 3.04 -5.85 2.24
N CYS A 66 4.09 -6.52 1.76
CA CYS A 66 5.35 -5.87 1.45
C CYS A 66 5.21 -4.84 0.32
N GLU A 67 5.89 -3.72 0.52
CA GLU A 67 5.98 -2.64 -0.45
C GLU A 67 7.18 -2.83 -1.39
N CYS A 68 7.51 -1.79 -2.16
CA CYS A 68 8.72 -1.76 -2.96
C CYS A 68 9.97 -1.91 -2.08
N GLY A 69 10.97 -2.64 -2.57
CA GLY A 69 12.21 -2.85 -1.85
C GLY A 69 13.00 -1.57 -1.62
N THR A 70 14.08 -1.68 -0.84
CA THR A 70 14.94 -0.56 -0.47
C THR A 70 15.41 0.23 -1.69
N GLY A 71 15.21 1.56 -1.67
CA GLY A 71 15.60 2.45 -2.77
C GLY A 71 14.61 2.50 -3.94
N LEU A 72 13.49 1.78 -3.84
CA LEU A 72 12.38 1.84 -4.79
C LEU A 72 11.17 2.53 -4.15
N SER A 73 10.37 3.21 -4.96
CA SER A 73 9.09 3.80 -4.59
C SER A 73 8.02 3.39 -5.59
N CYS A 74 6.80 3.19 -5.10
CA CYS A 74 5.66 2.91 -5.95
C CYS A 74 5.24 4.18 -6.69
N THR A 75 5.38 4.17 -8.02
CA THR A 75 5.09 5.34 -8.88
C THR A 75 4.09 4.99 -9.95
N PHE A 76 3.21 5.93 -10.28
CA PHE A 76 2.28 5.78 -11.39
C PHE A 76 2.97 6.00 -12.72
N ILE A 77 2.90 5.02 -13.60
CA ILE A 77 3.37 5.09 -14.98
C ILE A 77 2.15 5.25 -15.88
N ALA A 78 2.05 6.42 -16.52
CA ALA A 78 1.01 6.69 -17.50
C ALA A 78 1.21 5.81 -18.74
N ASP A 79 0.12 5.27 -19.29
CA ASP A 79 0.18 4.52 -20.54
C ASP A 79 0.56 5.49 -21.69
N PRO A 80 1.68 5.26 -22.41
CA PRO A 80 2.14 6.15 -23.48
C PRO A 80 1.20 6.18 -24.69
N THR A 81 0.28 5.21 -24.78
CA THR A 81 -0.73 5.12 -25.85
C THR A 81 -1.92 6.04 -25.60
N LEU A 82 -2.04 6.61 -24.40
CA LEU A 82 -3.11 7.55 -24.07
C LEU A 82 -2.67 8.99 -24.31
N PRO A 83 -3.52 9.82 -24.95
CA PRO A 83 -3.17 11.19 -25.24
C PRO A 83 -2.96 11.99 -23.94
N PRO A 84 -1.90 12.83 -23.86
CA PRO A 84 -1.67 13.70 -22.71
C PRO A 84 -2.87 14.66 -22.56
N MET A 85 -3.44 14.70 -21.35
CA MET A 85 -4.54 15.60 -21.04
C MET A 85 -4.05 17.05 -21.19
N THR A 86 -4.62 17.80 -22.13
CA THR A 86 -4.43 19.25 -22.18
C THR A 86 -5.22 19.88 -21.03
N PRO A 87 -4.65 20.83 -20.27
CA PRO A 87 -5.35 21.48 -19.15
C PRO A 87 -6.45 22.48 -19.59
N SER A 88 -6.84 22.47 -20.88
CA SER A 88 -7.89 23.33 -21.41
C SER A 88 -9.25 22.71 -21.19
N GLY A 89 -9.67 22.65 -19.93
CA GLY A 89 -10.97 22.13 -19.53
C GLY A 89 -11.31 22.53 -18.11
N ILE A 90 -11.50 23.84 -17.89
CA ILE A 90 -12.24 24.32 -16.71
C ILE A 90 -13.66 23.74 -16.85
N MET A 91 -13.94 22.61 -16.21
CA MET A 91 -15.29 22.08 -16.08
C MET A 91 -15.67 22.12 -14.62
N THR A 92 -16.61 23.03 -14.37
CA THR A 92 -17.38 23.24 -13.16
C THR A 92 -17.75 21.93 -12.47
N ALA A 93 -17.63 21.95 -11.15
CA ALA A 93 -18.02 20.89 -10.24
C ALA A 93 -19.46 20.44 -10.51
N GLU A 94 -19.66 19.24 -11.08
CA GLU A 94 -20.87 18.45 -10.80
C GLU A 94 -20.86 16.99 -11.30
N HIS A 95 -19.91 16.57 -12.13
CA HIS A 95 -19.79 15.14 -12.48
C HIS A 95 -18.56 14.53 -11.81
N LYS A 96 -18.78 13.70 -10.78
CA LYS A 96 -17.84 12.66 -10.28
C LYS A 96 -17.57 11.62 -11.37
N ARG A 97 -17.08 12.05 -12.53
CA ARG A 97 -16.53 11.15 -13.53
C ARG A 97 -15.14 10.82 -13.01
N MET A 98 -15.03 9.66 -12.35
CA MET A 98 -13.72 9.08 -12.05
C MET A 98 -12.95 9.07 -13.37
N LEU A 99 -11.96 9.95 -13.48
CA LEU A 99 -11.06 9.98 -14.62
C LEU A 99 -10.31 8.65 -14.55
N PHE A 100 -10.61 7.74 -15.46
CA PHE A 100 -9.83 6.53 -15.65
C PHE A 100 -8.52 6.96 -16.28
N PHE A 101 -7.53 7.25 -15.45
CA PHE A 101 -6.14 7.36 -15.88
C PHE A 101 -5.71 5.96 -16.28
N GLY A 102 -5.58 5.69 -17.58
CA GLY A 102 -4.93 4.45 -18.00
C GLY A 102 -3.45 4.54 -17.68
N GLY A 103 -2.98 3.53 -16.99
CA GLY A 103 -1.65 3.47 -16.41
C GLY A 103 -1.66 2.46 -15.28
N HIS A 104 -0.48 2.13 -14.80
CA HIS A 104 -0.27 1.15 -13.75
C HIS A 104 0.78 1.69 -12.80
N SER A 105 0.75 1.22 -11.56
CA SER A 105 1.73 1.63 -10.57
C SER A 105 2.82 0.57 -10.48
N GLU A 106 4.07 0.99 -10.60
CA GLU A 106 5.23 0.10 -10.54
C GLU A 106 6.30 0.64 -9.60
N CYS A 107 7.10 -0.26 -9.05
CA CYS A 107 8.26 0.10 -8.25
C CYS A 107 9.36 0.69 -9.14
N GLN A 108 9.64 1.98 -8.96
CA GLN A 108 10.70 2.71 -9.66
C GLN A 108 11.77 3.19 -8.67
N PRO A 109 13.03 3.38 -9.11
CA PRO A 109 14.08 3.96 -8.27
C PRO A 109 13.67 5.32 -7.72
N VAL A 110 13.93 5.56 -6.43
CA VAL A 110 13.74 6.89 -5.84
C VAL A 110 14.75 7.84 -6.51
N PRO A 111 14.31 8.94 -7.15
CA PRO A 111 15.24 9.88 -7.76
C PRO A 111 16.13 10.50 -6.68
N LEU A 112 17.44 10.34 -6.81
CA LEU A 112 18.41 11.06 -5.99
C LEU A 112 18.23 12.56 -6.29
N SER A 113 17.73 13.30 -5.30
CA SER A 113 17.64 14.77 -5.33
C SER A 113 18.94 15.40 -4.88
#